data_AF-A0A348TS71-F1
#
_entry.id   AF-A0A348TS71-F1
#
_cell.length_a   1.000
_cell.length_b   1.000
_cell.length_c   1.000
_cell.angle_alpha   90.00
_cell.angle_beta   90.00
_cell.angle_gamma   90.00
#
_symmetry.space_group_name_H-M   'P 1'
#
loop_
_entity.id
_entity.type
_entity.pdbx_description
1 polymer ?
#
loop_
_entity_poly.entity_id
_entity_poly.type
_entity_poly.pdbx_seq_one_letter_code
_entity_poly.pdbx_strand_id
1 'polypeptide(L)'
;MPLFQNSLSVSLASLSALPSLNQTNLVSLADSLWHYCQKEGFALAIWRLPATHKFHFLVSYQPHVLLDAEIEHLPKGFLVGAFEKGIKGEKYFLPADVYISFENSEDAEEALKNLQEQLKGFSCINSLPNNKTILSFDWQYEKEKQSYEKMVRKAMHEIDQGTFKKVVLARRKIATYDGAFSLGVFFQHLCQKTTNTFNSVVYLPEHGTWVGASPEILVSKNAQQIFKTIALAGTQKAALLTEKEAIWNQKEIEEQAYVSRYIIDCLKHIRLREFEDIGPKTVRIGNLFHLKTEFLVNLQEVHFPNLLGTMLHLLHPTSAVCGMPRETALAFVLENEGFDREL
;
A
#
# COMPACT_ATOMS: atom_id res chain seq x y z
N MET A 1 -0.92 -6.31 -0.98
CA MET A 1 -0.73 -6.77 0.41
C MET A 1 -0.04 -8.13 0.40
N PRO A 2 1.10 -8.29 1.08
CA PRO A 2 1.79 -9.58 1.18
C PRO A 2 1.02 -10.55 2.11
N LEU A 3 0.94 -11.83 1.75
CA LEU A 3 0.32 -12.88 2.57
C LEU A 3 1.41 -13.80 3.16
N PHE A 4 1.69 -13.65 4.45
CA PHE A 4 2.70 -14.44 5.18
C PHE A 4 2.12 -14.99 6.49
N GLN A 5 2.42 -16.25 6.80
CA GLN A 5 2.05 -16.87 8.08
C GLN A 5 3.07 -16.64 9.22
N ASN A 6 4.15 -15.88 9.00
CA ASN A 6 5.19 -15.67 10.01
C ASN A 6 5.34 -14.20 10.42
N SER A 7 5.42 -13.98 11.73
CA SER A 7 5.41 -12.69 12.45
C SER A 7 6.64 -11.82 12.24
N LEU A 8 6.46 -10.50 12.33
CA LEU A 8 7.47 -9.56 12.82
C LEU A 8 6.81 -8.65 13.87
N SER A 9 7.32 -8.71 15.11
CA SER A 9 7.01 -7.74 16.17
C SER A 9 7.80 -6.45 15.90
N VAL A 10 7.10 -5.33 15.74
CA VAL A 10 7.73 -4.02 15.48
C VAL A 10 8.04 -3.35 16.82
N SER A 11 9.33 -3.25 17.16
CA SER A 11 9.83 -2.34 18.19
C SER A 11 10.14 -0.99 17.53
N LEU A 12 9.57 0.10 18.06
CA LEU A 12 9.84 1.47 17.62
C LEU A 12 11.21 1.93 18.15
N ALA A 13 12.28 1.41 17.56
CA ALA A 13 13.61 2.00 17.69
C ALA A 13 13.87 2.89 16.46
N SER A 14 14.41 4.09 16.70
CA SER A 14 14.84 5.02 15.66
C SER A 14 15.96 4.37 14.83
N LEU A 15 15.59 3.81 13.67
CA LEU A 15 16.56 3.28 12.72
C LEU A 15 17.24 4.44 12.00
N SER A 16 18.51 4.65 12.35
CA SER A 16 19.48 5.40 11.56
C SER A 16 19.73 4.72 10.21
N ALA A 17 20.43 5.42 9.31
CA ALA A 17 20.67 5.05 7.92
C ALA A 17 20.86 3.54 7.68
N LEU A 18 20.18 3.03 6.64
CA LEU A 18 20.29 1.64 6.15
C LEU A 18 21.75 1.16 6.26
N PRO A 19 22.04 0.11 7.06
CA PRO A 19 23.36 -0.51 7.00
C PRO A 19 23.63 -0.87 5.55
N SER A 20 24.86 -0.64 5.11
CA SER A 20 25.30 -0.76 3.72
C SER A 20 25.16 -2.19 3.22
N LEU A 21 23.94 -2.61 2.87
CA LEU A 21 23.73 -3.49 1.73
C LEU A 21 24.54 -2.88 0.61
N ASN A 22 25.39 -3.66 -0.06
CA ASN A 22 25.97 -3.26 -1.33
C ASN A 22 24.82 -2.77 -2.21
N GLN A 23 24.68 -1.44 -2.32
CA GLN A 23 23.52 -0.77 -2.92
C GLN A 23 23.30 -1.26 -4.36
N THR A 24 24.39 -1.70 -4.99
CA THR A 24 24.49 -2.39 -6.26
C THR A 24 23.62 -3.65 -6.34
N ASN A 25 23.51 -4.47 -5.28
CA ASN A 25 22.83 -5.76 -5.33
C ASN A 25 21.30 -5.61 -5.37
N LEU A 26 20.73 -4.70 -4.55
CA LEU A 26 19.28 -4.44 -4.57
C LEU A 26 18.84 -3.86 -5.92
N VAL A 27 19.56 -2.86 -6.41
CA VAL A 27 19.21 -2.16 -7.65
C VAL A 27 19.32 -3.09 -8.84
N SER A 28 20.47 -3.76 -9.01
CA SER A 28 20.68 -4.67 -10.13
C SER A 28 19.68 -5.82 -10.12
N LEU A 29 19.38 -6.40 -8.96
CA LEU A 29 18.39 -7.47 -8.84
C LEU A 29 16.98 -7.00 -9.21
N ALA A 30 16.54 -5.86 -8.68
CA ALA A 30 15.21 -5.32 -8.96
C ALA A 30 15.04 -5.00 -10.46
N ASP A 31 16.04 -4.35 -11.07
CA ASP A 31 16.01 -4.08 -12.51
C ASP A 31 16.03 -5.37 -13.33
N SER A 32 16.92 -6.31 -13.00
CA SER A 32 17.05 -7.58 -13.75
C SER A 32 15.78 -8.41 -13.69
N LEU A 33 15.17 -8.54 -12.50
CA LEU A 33 13.92 -9.28 -12.32
C LEU A 33 12.77 -8.61 -13.06
N TRP A 34 12.70 -7.27 -13.03
CA TRP A 34 11.68 -6.53 -13.74
C TRP A 34 11.75 -6.75 -15.25
N HIS A 35 12.94 -6.59 -15.85
CA HIS A 35 13.14 -6.86 -17.28
C HIS A 35 12.89 -8.33 -17.65
N TYR A 36 13.33 -9.26 -16.80
CA TYR A 36 13.09 -10.69 -16.99
C TYR A 36 11.59 -11.00 -16.98
N CYS A 37 10.84 -10.51 -16.00
CA CYS A 37 9.40 -10.74 -15.91
C CYS A 37 8.65 -10.09 -17.07
N GLN A 38 9.08 -8.92 -17.55
CA GLN A 38 8.53 -8.29 -18.76
C GLN A 38 8.74 -9.17 -20.00
N LYS A 39 9.95 -9.70 -20.18
CA LYS A 39 10.30 -10.55 -21.32
C LYS A 39 9.54 -11.87 -21.33
N GLU A 40 9.43 -12.52 -20.17
CA GLU A 40 8.81 -13.84 -20.05
C GLU A 40 7.28 -13.78 -19.82
N GLY A 41 6.72 -12.59 -19.62
CA GLY A 41 5.29 -12.42 -19.34
C GLY A 41 4.87 -12.85 -17.93
N PHE A 42 5.80 -12.83 -16.97
CA PHE A 42 5.53 -13.15 -15.57
C PHE A 42 5.16 -11.91 -14.76
N ALA A 43 4.49 -12.11 -13.62
CA ALA A 43 4.23 -11.06 -12.66
C ALA A 43 5.35 -10.99 -11.61
N LEU A 44 5.56 -9.78 -11.06
CA LEU A 44 6.61 -9.51 -10.08
C LEU A 44 6.03 -8.69 -8.93
N ALA A 45 6.37 -9.05 -7.69
CA ALA A 45 6.17 -8.19 -6.53
C ALA A 45 7.48 -8.03 -5.77
N ILE A 46 7.83 -6.79 -5.44
CA ILE A 46 8.97 -6.44 -4.58
C ILE A 46 8.41 -5.62 -3.44
N TRP A 47 8.77 -5.88 -2.19
CA TRP A 47 8.32 -5.02 -1.09
C TRP A 47 9.27 -4.99 0.11
N ARG A 48 9.05 -3.99 0.95
CA ARG A 48 9.67 -3.79 2.26
C ARG A 48 8.58 -3.38 3.25
N LEU A 49 8.54 -4.03 4.41
CA LEU A 49 7.59 -3.69 5.46
C LEU A 49 8.00 -2.39 6.18
N PRO A 50 7.05 -1.68 6.82
CA PRO A 50 7.37 -0.51 7.64
C PRO A 50 8.45 -0.82 8.68
N ALA A 51 9.45 0.06 8.81
CA ALA A 51 10.52 -0.03 9.79
C ALA A 51 11.36 -1.34 9.75
N THR A 52 11.41 -2.04 8.62
CA THR A 52 12.31 -3.19 8.42
C THR A 52 13.41 -2.88 7.41
N HIS A 53 14.54 -3.61 7.48
CA HIS A 53 15.57 -3.60 6.44
C HIS A 53 15.45 -4.78 5.46
N LYS A 54 14.61 -5.76 5.80
CA LYS A 54 14.31 -6.91 4.96
C LYS A 54 13.57 -6.54 3.68
N PHE A 55 14.14 -6.93 2.55
CA PHE A 55 13.52 -6.87 1.23
C PHE A 55 12.96 -8.23 0.85
N HIS A 56 11.88 -8.19 0.09
CA HIS A 56 11.20 -9.38 -0.41
C HIS A 56 10.98 -9.27 -1.91
N PHE A 57 11.18 -10.37 -2.62
CA PHE A 57 10.96 -10.49 -4.05
C PHE A 57 10.14 -11.73 -4.33
N LEU A 58 9.20 -11.62 -5.25
CA LEU A 58 8.31 -12.68 -5.65
C LEU A 58 8.12 -12.62 -7.17
N VAL A 59 8.33 -13.73 -7.85
CA VAL A 59 7.93 -13.91 -9.25
C VAL A 59 6.77 -14.89 -9.27
N SER A 60 5.74 -14.56 -10.04
CA SER A 60 4.59 -15.40 -10.29
C SER A 60 4.42 -15.66 -11.77
N TYR A 61 4.36 -16.93 -12.16
CA TYR A 61 4.21 -17.35 -13.56
C TYR A 61 2.76 -17.22 -14.02
N GLN A 62 1.80 -17.41 -13.12
CA GLN A 62 0.37 -17.43 -13.42
C GLN A 62 -0.42 -16.63 -12.38
N PRO A 63 -0.37 -15.28 -12.45
CA PRO A 63 -1.27 -14.46 -11.66
C PRO A 63 -2.72 -14.72 -12.08
N HIS A 64 -3.65 -14.73 -11.13
CA HIS A 64 -5.07 -14.95 -11.41
C HIS A 64 -5.96 -14.08 -10.51
N VAL A 65 -7.23 -13.92 -10.89
CA VAL A 65 -8.21 -13.17 -10.11
C VAL A 65 -8.85 -14.09 -9.07
N LEU A 66 -9.06 -13.58 -7.86
CA LEU A 66 -9.78 -14.24 -6.78
C LEU A 66 -10.72 -13.28 -6.04
N LEU A 67 -11.57 -13.82 -5.17
CA LEU A 67 -12.49 -13.04 -4.34
C LEU A 67 -11.99 -12.91 -2.89
N ASP A 68 -12.34 -11.80 -2.23
CA ASP A 68 -11.90 -11.51 -0.85
C ASP A 68 -12.20 -12.63 0.16
N ALA A 69 -13.24 -13.44 -0.03
CA ALA A 69 -13.59 -14.57 0.84
C ALA A 69 -12.68 -15.79 0.71
N GLU A 70 -11.77 -15.80 -0.26
CA GLU A 70 -10.85 -16.91 -0.53
C GLU A 70 -9.48 -16.70 0.12
N ILE A 71 -9.22 -15.53 0.73
CA ILE A 71 -7.86 -15.14 1.14
C ILE A 71 -7.32 -15.90 2.35
N GLU A 72 -8.19 -16.45 3.18
CA GLU A 72 -7.86 -17.14 4.43
C GLU A 72 -6.98 -18.37 4.21
N HIS A 73 -7.18 -19.04 3.07
CA HIS A 73 -6.55 -20.31 2.74
C HIS A 73 -5.51 -20.17 1.62
N LEU A 74 -5.20 -18.94 1.21
CA LEU A 74 -4.24 -18.74 0.14
C LEU A 74 -2.85 -19.22 0.56
N PRO A 75 -2.12 -19.82 -0.39
CA PRO A 75 -0.70 -20.01 -0.21
C PRO A 75 -0.01 -18.65 -0.13
N LYS A 76 1.27 -18.69 0.20
CA LYS A 76 2.12 -17.50 0.16
C LYS A 76 2.04 -16.81 -1.20
N GLY A 77 1.84 -15.49 -1.18
CA GLY A 77 1.75 -14.71 -2.40
C GLY A 77 1.60 -13.21 -2.14
N PHE A 78 1.31 -12.50 -3.22
CA PHE A 78 1.02 -11.06 -3.19
C PHE A 78 -0.33 -10.78 -3.81
N LEU A 79 -1.13 -9.94 -3.15
CA LEU A 79 -2.48 -9.58 -3.62
C LEU A 79 -2.56 -8.09 -3.96
N VAL A 80 -3.15 -7.76 -5.11
CA VAL A 80 -3.43 -6.40 -5.56
C VAL A 80 -4.91 -6.27 -5.93
N GLY A 81 -5.57 -5.21 -5.48
CA GLY A 81 -6.96 -4.93 -5.83
C GLY A 81 -7.08 -3.63 -6.58
N ALA A 82 -7.67 -3.65 -7.77
CA ALA A 82 -8.01 -2.42 -8.48
C ALA A 82 -9.11 -1.65 -7.74
N PHE A 83 -9.18 -0.34 -7.90
CA PHE A 83 -10.15 0.49 -7.23
C PHE A 83 -11.59 0.03 -7.50
N GLU A 84 -12.01 -0.08 -8.76
CA GLU A 84 -13.39 -0.50 -9.07
C GLU A 84 -13.63 -2.01 -8.93
N LYS A 85 -12.75 -2.85 -9.49
CA LYS A 85 -12.90 -4.31 -9.41
C LYS A 85 -12.75 -4.80 -7.96
N GLY A 86 -11.87 -4.16 -7.20
CA GLY A 86 -11.67 -4.45 -5.78
C GLY A 86 -12.93 -4.21 -4.96
N ILE A 87 -13.78 -3.23 -5.32
CA ILE A 87 -15.09 -3.00 -4.68
C ILE A 87 -16.02 -4.21 -4.88
N LYS A 88 -15.92 -4.87 -6.03
CA LYS A 88 -16.65 -6.11 -6.34
C LYS A 88 -16.03 -7.34 -5.67
N GLY A 89 -14.95 -7.17 -4.92
CA GLY A 89 -14.22 -8.23 -4.25
C GLY A 89 -13.12 -8.86 -5.10
N GLU A 90 -12.98 -8.49 -6.37
CA GLU A 90 -11.99 -9.07 -7.29
C GLU A 90 -10.59 -8.52 -7.01
N LYS A 91 -9.63 -9.43 -6.83
CA LYS A 91 -8.22 -9.11 -6.57
C LYS A 91 -7.31 -9.96 -7.43
N TYR A 92 -6.22 -9.40 -7.94
CA TYR A 92 -5.16 -10.14 -8.60
C TYR A 92 -4.23 -10.76 -7.56
N PHE A 93 -4.13 -12.08 -7.57
CA PHE A 93 -3.23 -12.84 -6.72
C PHE A 93 -2.06 -13.37 -7.52
N LEU A 94 -0.86 -13.10 -6.99
CA LEU A 94 0.43 -13.55 -7.50
C LEU A 94 0.92 -14.64 -6.54
N PRO A 95 0.67 -15.93 -6.82
CA PRO A 95 1.26 -17.01 -6.04
C PRO A 95 2.79 -16.93 -6.08
N ALA A 96 3.43 -17.28 -4.97
CA ALA A 96 4.88 -17.22 -4.83
C ALA A 96 5.58 -18.43 -5.51
N ASP A 97 5.57 -18.48 -6.84
CA ASP A 97 6.26 -19.53 -7.61
C ASP A 97 7.77 -19.50 -7.36
N VAL A 98 8.33 -18.28 -7.31
CA VAL A 98 9.69 -18.01 -6.81
C VAL A 98 9.60 -16.92 -5.77
N TYR A 99 10.26 -17.14 -4.63
CA TYR A 99 10.36 -16.14 -3.58
C TYR A 99 11.74 -16.13 -2.95
N ILE A 100 12.28 -14.93 -2.77
CA ILE A 100 13.47 -14.70 -1.96
C ILE A 100 13.28 -13.50 -1.03
N SER A 101 14.05 -13.47 0.04
CA SER A 101 14.12 -12.29 0.92
C SER A 101 15.45 -12.25 1.63
N PHE A 102 15.98 -11.05 1.81
CA PHE A 102 17.27 -10.80 2.44
C PHE A 102 17.25 -9.48 3.21
N GLU A 103 18.07 -9.36 4.24
CA GLU A 103 18.19 -8.14 5.06
C GLU A 103 19.60 -7.53 5.02
N ASN A 104 20.61 -8.32 4.68
CA ASN A 104 21.99 -7.89 4.54
C ASN A 104 22.57 -8.35 3.18
N SER A 105 23.82 -7.98 2.90
CA SER A 105 24.48 -8.30 1.63
C SER A 105 24.85 -9.78 1.47
N GLU A 106 25.21 -10.46 2.55
CA GLU A 106 25.59 -11.88 2.51
C GLU A 106 24.38 -12.74 2.16
N ASP A 107 23.24 -12.49 2.83
CA ASP A 107 21.94 -13.10 2.52
C ASP A 107 21.54 -12.87 1.05
N ALA A 108 21.90 -11.71 0.48
CA ALA A 108 21.52 -11.35 -0.88
C ALA A 108 22.26 -12.17 -1.94
N GLU A 109 23.52 -12.54 -1.71
CA GLU A 109 24.30 -13.37 -2.64
C GLU A 109 23.77 -14.80 -2.69
N GLU A 110 23.45 -15.37 -1.53
CA GLU A 110 22.83 -16.71 -1.45
C GLU A 110 21.44 -16.71 -2.09
N ALA A 111 20.62 -15.70 -1.79
CA ALA A 111 19.31 -15.51 -2.38
C ALA A 111 19.38 -15.39 -3.92
N LEU A 112 20.38 -14.67 -4.43
CA LEU A 112 20.58 -14.52 -5.87
C LEU A 112 20.96 -15.83 -6.54
N LYS A 113 21.87 -16.61 -5.94
CA LYS A 113 22.26 -17.92 -6.47
C LYS A 113 21.05 -18.86 -6.56
N ASN A 114 20.25 -18.92 -5.50
CA ASN A 114 19.02 -19.72 -5.47
C ASN A 114 18.04 -19.27 -6.58
N LEU A 115 17.90 -17.96 -6.77
CA LEU A 115 17.03 -17.41 -7.80
C LEU A 115 17.49 -17.75 -9.23
N GLN A 116 18.81 -17.76 -9.50
CA GLN A 116 19.37 -18.19 -10.79
C GLN A 116 19.16 -19.68 -11.07
N GLU A 117 19.11 -20.52 -10.04
CA GLU A 117 18.80 -21.95 -10.18
C GLU A 117 17.31 -22.18 -10.49
N GLN A 118 16.42 -21.34 -9.94
CA GLN A 118 14.97 -21.45 -10.15
C GLN A 118 14.50 -20.81 -11.49
N LEU A 119 15.10 -19.69 -11.89
CA LEU A 119 14.70 -18.94 -13.08
C LEU A 119 15.62 -19.25 -14.27
N LYS A 120 15.12 -20.05 -15.22
CA LYS A 120 15.87 -20.44 -16.42
C LYS A 120 16.29 -19.23 -17.25
N GLY A 121 17.60 -19.09 -17.49
CA GLY A 121 18.13 -18.01 -18.32
C GLY A 121 18.11 -16.64 -17.66
N PHE A 122 17.79 -16.56 -16.36
CA PHE A 122 17.94 -15.34 -15.59
C PHE A 122 19.40 -15.07 -15.27
N SER A 123 19.83 -13.83 -15.51
CA SER A 123 21.14 -13.32 -15.10
C SER A 123 21.00 -11.89 -14.64
N CYS A 124 21.70 -11.52 -13.56
CA CYS A 124 21.74 -10.12 -13.14
C CYS A 124 22.49 -9.25 -14.15
N ILE A 125 21.95 -8.07 -14.40
CA ILE A 125 22.58 -7.01 -15.17
C ILE A 125 23.75 -6.48 -14.31
N ASN A 126 24.97 -6.76 -14.74
CA ASN A 126 26.18 -6.36 -14.00
C ASN A 126 26.56 -4.88 -14.19
N SER A 127 25.99 -4.21 -15.19
CA SER A 127 26.20 -2.78 -15.44
C SER A 127 24.94 -2.00 -15.07
N LEU A 128 24.96 -1.35 -13.91
CA LEU A 128 23.98 -0.32 -13.60
C LEU A 128 24.04 0.73 -14.71
N PRO A 129 22.90 1.19 -15.27
CA PRO A 129 22.93 2.43 -16.03
C PRO A 129 23.49 3.50 -15.09
N ASN A 130 24.51 4.23 -15.55
CA ASN A 130 25.22 5.25 -14.76
C ASN A 130 24.24 6.04 -13.87
N ASN A 131 24.64 6.45 -12.66
CA ASN A 131 23.87 7.31 -11.73
C ASN A 131 23.27 8.60 -12.37
N LYS A 132 23.57 8.87 -13.64
CA LYS A 132 22.92 9.84 -14.52
C LYS A 132 21.54 9.43 -15.04
N THR A 133 21.00 8.26 -14.69
CA THR A 133 19.58 7.91 -14.90
C THR A 133 18.70 8.74 -13.95
N ILE A 134 18.89 10.06 -13.99
CA ILE A 134 18.05 11.04 -13.33
C ILE A 134 16.77 11.05 -14.14
N LEU A 135 15.69 10.72 -13.45
CA LEU A 135 14.33 10.80 -13.92
C LEU A 135 14.02 12.24 -14.32
N SER A 136 14.37 12.62 -15.55
CA SER A 136 13.87 13.85 -16.13
C SER A 136 12.43 13.56 -16.55
N PHE A 137 11.52 13.92 -15.66
CA PHE A 137 10.09 13.83 -15.91
C PHE A 137 9.65 15.15 -16.54
N ASP A 138 9.14 15.08 -17.76
CA ASP A 138 8.42 16.20 -18.35
C ASP A 138 6.96 16.15 -17.89
N TRP A 139 6.61 17.06 -16.99
CA TRP A 139 5.36 17.05 -16.26
C TRP A 139 4.30 17.93 -16.93
N GLN A 140 3.09 17.40 -17.06
CA GLN A 140 1.93 18.15 -17.56
C GLN A 140 1.18 18.80 -16.39
N TYR A 141 1.11 20.15 -16.33
CA TYR A 141 0.67 20.86 -15.11
C TYR A 141 -0.59 21.75 -15.21
N GLU A 142 -0.92 22.33 -16.37
CA GLU A 142 -1.67 23.61 -16.34
C GLU A 142 -3.20 23.48 -16.35
N LYS A 143 -3.77 22.40 -16.90
CA LYS A 143 -5.25 22.25 -17.03
C LYS A 143 -5.94 21.57 -15.84
N GLU A 144 -5.20 20.96 -14.92
CA GLU A 144 -5.77 20.07 -13.89
C GLU A 144 -6.31 20.82 -12.66
N LYS A 145 -5.69 21.94 -12.27
CA LYS A 145 -6.02 22.63 -11.01
C LYS A 145 -7.43 23.21 -11.00
N GLN A 146 -7.81 23.96 -12.05
CA GLN A 146 -9.12 24.62 -12.12
C GLN A 146 -10.26 23.60 -12.19
N SER A 147 -10.06 22.51 -12.95
CA SER A 147 -11.01 21.40 -13.04
C SER A 147 -11.21 20.75 -11.67
N TYR A 148 -10.11 20.46 -10.96
CA TYR A 148 -10.15 19.88 -9.62
C TYR A 148 -10.86 20.79 -8.61
N GLU A 149 -10.57 22.10 -8.59
CA GLU A 149 -11.26 23.05 -7.70
C GLU A 149 -12.77 23.16 -8.01
N LYS A 150 -13.16 23.07 -9.28
CA LYS A 150 -14.58 23.03 -9.68
C LYS A 150 -15.25 21.76 -9.15
N MET A 151 -14.58 20.62 -9.27
CA MET A 151 -15.08 19.34 -8.74
C MET A 151 -15.21 19.38 -7.20
N VAL A 152 -14.24 19.98 -6.50
CA VAL A 152 -14.32 20.19 -5.04
C VAL A 152 -15.53 21.06 -4.66
N ARG A 153 -15.80 22.15 -5.39
CA ARG A 153 -17.00 22.98 -5.15
C ARG A 153 -18.30 22.20 -5.38
N LYS A 154 -18.36 21.36 -6.42
CA LYS A 154 -19.52 20.47 -6.65
C LYS A 154 -19.69 19.50 -5.48
N ALA A 155 -18.62 18.87 -5.01
CA ALA A 155 -18.66 17.97 -3.87
C ALA A 155 -19.14 18.66 -2.58
N MET A 156 -18.70 19.90 -2.32
CA MET A 156 -19.18 20.68 -1.17
C MET A 156 -20.69 20.93 -1.26
N HIS A 157 -21.21 21.26 -2.45
CA HIS A 157 -22.64 21.43 -2.66
C HIS A 157 -23.44 20.15 -2.36
N GLU A 158 -22.96 18.99 -2.82
CA GLU A 158 -23.58 17.69 -2.52
C GLU A 158 -23.54 17.34 -1.02
N ILE A 159 -22.49 17.76 -0.31
CA ILE A 159 -22.40 17.63 1.15
C ILE A 159 -23.49 18.48 1.82
N ASP A 160 -23.65 19.73 1.38
CA ASP A 160 -24.67 20.64 1.91
C ASP A 160 -26.11 20.14 1.63
N GLN A 161 -26.32 19.43 0.52
CA GLN A 161 -27.59 18.76 0.22
C GLN A 161 -27.80 17.44 0.98
N GLY A 162 -26.78 16.96 1.69
CA GLY A 162 -26.84 15.72 2.45
C GLY A 162 -26.66 14.42 1.64
N THR A 163 -26.23 14.51 0.37
CA THR A 163 -25.99 13.35 -0.51
C THR A 163 -24.93 12.41 0.09
N PHE A 164 -23.89 12.98 0.68
CA PHE A 164 -22.89 12.28 1.49
C PHE A 164 -22.30 13.22 2.53
N LYS A 165 -21.73 12.66 3.60
CA LYS A 165 -21.04 13.41 4.67
C LYS A 165 -19.57 13.69 4.35
N LYS A 166 -18.96 12.83 3.52
CA LYS A 166 -17.55 12.91 3.14
C LYS A 166 -17.35 12.33 1.75
N VAL A 167 -16.48 12.95 0.95
CA VAL A 167 -15.95 12.38 -0.30
C VAL A 167 -14.48 12.73 -0.44
N VAL A 168 -13.73 11.85 -1.10
CA VAL A 168 -12.29 11.99 -1.36
C VAL A 168 -12.11 11.97 -2.86
N LEU A 169 -11.71 13.11 -3.39
CA LEU A 169 -11.48 13.30 -4.81
C LEU A 169 -10.00 13.11 -5.14
N ALA A 170 -9.72 12.40 -6.21
CA ALA A 170 -8.39 12.17 -6.72
C ALA A 170 -8.09 13.12 -7.88
N ARG A 171 -6.79 13.30 -8.12
CA ARG A 171 -6.23 13.88 -9.34
C ARG A 171 -4.91 13.17 -9.64
N ARG A 172 -4.60 13.04 -10.91
CA ARG A 172 -3.33 12.46 -11.37
C ARG A 172 -2.39 13.55 -11.84
N LYS A 173 -1.09 13.25 -11.86
CA LYS A 173 -0.08 14.03 -12.58
C LYS A 173 0.59 13.07 -13.55
N ILE A 174 0.63 13.44 -14.81
CA ILE A 174 1.24 12.63 -15.86
C ILE A 174 2.58 13.24 -16.23
N ALA A 175 3.60 12.38 -16.31
CA ALA A 175 4.88 12.75 -16.85
C ALA A 175 5.37 11.72 -17.86
N THR A 176 6.04 12.21 -18.90
CA THR A 176 6.81 11.38 -19.82
C THR A 176 8.27 11.35 -19.38
N TYR A 177 8.96 10.25 -19.67
CA TYR A 177 10.39 10.10 -19.44
C TYR A 177 11.05 9.58 -20.73
N ASP A 178 12.33 9.88 -20.92
CA ASP A 178 13.11 9.64 -22.15
C ASP A 178 13.56 8.18 -22.36
N GLY A 179 12.96 7.24 -21.63
CA GLY A 179 13.15 5.79 -21.78
C GLY A 179 14.22 5.18 -20.89
N ALA A 180 15.09 5.97 -20.25
CA ALA A 180 16.05 5.46 -19.28
C ALA A 180 15.41 5.45 -17.88
N PHE A 181 14.77 4.34 -17.48
CA PHE A 181 14.20 4.15 -16.15
C PHE A 181 14.84 2.96 -15.44
N SER A 182 15.39 3.20 -14.25
CA SER A 182 15.80 2.15 -13.33
C SER A 182 14.78 2.03 -12.20
N LEU A 183 14.04 0.93 -12.21
CA LEU A 183 13.11 0.57 -11.15
C LEU A 183 13.85 0.36 -9.84
N GLY A 184 15.02 -0.27 -9.89
CA GLY A 184 15.85 -0.52 -8.72
C GLY A 184 16.28 0.77 -8.02
N VAL A 185 16.79 1.75 -8.79
CA VAL A 185 17.18 3.07 -8.24
C VAL A 185 15.95 3.80 -7.68
N PHE A 186 14.83 3.78 -8.40
CA PHE A 186 13.59 4.42 -7.94
C PHE A 186 13.10 3.82 -6.61
N PHE A 187 13.02 2.48 -6.54
CA PHE A 187 12.54 1.77 -5.37
C PHE A 187 13.46 1.92 -4.16
N GLN A 188 14.78 1.92 -4.38
CA GLN A 188 15.76 2.20 -3.33
C GLN A 188 15.57 3.61 -2.75
N HIS A 189 15.47 4.64 -3.61
CA HIS A 189 15.22 6.01 -3.17
C HIS A 189 13.89 6.15 -2.43
N LEU A 190 12.85 5.45 -2.88
CA LEU A 190 11.56 5.42 -2.20
C LEU A 190 11.70 4.85 -0.78
N CYS A 191 12.34 3.69 -0.63
CA CYS A 191 12.56 3.05 0.67
C CYS A 191 13.37 3.92 1.64
N GLN A 192 14.39 4.62 1.13
CA GLN A 192 15.21 5.55 1.93
C GLN A 192 14.40 6.75 2.43
N LYS A 193 13.49 7.30 1.61
CA LYS A 193 12.68 8.46 1.96
C LYS A 193 11.45 8.14 2.81
N THR A 194 11.02 6.88 2.84
CA THR A 194 9.72 6.47 3.43
C THR A 194 9.86 5.25 4.35
N THR A 195 10.82 5.30 5.26
CA THR A 195 11.23 4.17 6.14
C THR A 195 10.07 3.52 6.91
N ASN A 196 9.08 4.30 7.33
CA ASN A 196 7.91 3.86 8.13
C ASN A 196 6.66 3.53 7.29
N THR A 197 6.83 3.23 6.00
CA THR A 197 5.71 2.86 5.10
C THR A 197 5.90 1.47 4.53
N PHE A 198 4.80 0.86 4.08
CA PHE A 198 4.84 -0.31 3.23
C PHE A 198 5.25 0.12 1.82
N ASN A 199 6.49 -0.19 1.45
CA ASN A 199 7.00 0.08 0.11
C ASN A 199 6.79 -1.14 -0.77
N SER A 200 6.22 -0.96 -1.95
CA SER A 200 6.00 -2.05 -2.87
C SER A 200 6.17 -1.63 -4.32
N VAL A 201 6.69 -2.55 -5.13
CA VAL A 201 6.56 -2.59 -6.58
C VAL A 201 5.69 -3.79 -6.92
N VAL A 202 4.75 -3.61 -7.84
CA VAL A 202 4.06 -4.72 -8.48
C VAL A 202 4.08 -4.53 -9.98
N TYR A 203 4.52 -5.53 -10.72
CA TYR A 203 4.35 -5.61 -12.17
C TYR A 203 3.39 -6.73 -12.51
N LEU A 204 2.37 -6.39 -13.30
CA LEU A 204 1.43 -7.31 -13.91
C LEU A 204 1.48 -7.09 -15.43
N PRO A 205 1.63 -8.14 -16.25
CA PRO A 205 1.74 -7.99 -17.71
C PRO A 205 0.65 -7.13 -18.34
N GLU A 206 -0.59 -7.25 -17.85
CA GLU A 206 -1.74 -6.50 -18.38
C GLU A 206 -1.94 -5.11 -17.75
N HIS A 207 -1.26 -4.79 -16.64
CA HIS A 207 -1.50 -3.54 -15.87
C HIS A 207 -0.25 -2.69 -15.70
N GLY A 208 0.89 -3.11 -16.23
CA GLY A 208 2.15 -2.40 -16.11
C GLY A 208 2.75 -2.47 -14.71
N THR A 209 3.56 -1.46 -14.37
CA THR A 209 4.34 -1.41 -13.11
C THR A 209 3.80 -0.34 -12.18
N TRP A 210 3.45 -0.75 -10.96
CA TRP A 210 2.91 0.08 -9.90
C TRP A 210 3.90 0.16 -8.76
N VAL A 211 4.20 1.37 -8.31
CA VAL A 211 5.13 1.60 -7.19
C VAL A 211 4.44 2.47 -6.14
N GLY A 212 4.47 2.03 -4.88
CA GLY A 212 3.76 2.67 -3.79
C GLY A 212 4.53 2.67 -2.47
N ALA A 213 4.19 3.65 -1.62
CA ALA A 213 4.67 3.79 -0.25
C ALA A 213 3.46 4.12 0.64
N SER A 214 2.70 3.09 1.03
CA SER A 214 1.47 3.28 1.82
C SER A 214 1.79 3.27 3.32
N PRO A 215 1.37 4.28 4.10
CA PRO A 215 1.43 4.22 5.55
C PRO A 215 0.24 3.48 6.17
N GLU A 216 -0.79 3.18 5.37
CA GLU A 216 -2.08 2.69 5.87
C GLU A 216 -2.22 1.19 5.66
N ILE A 217 -2.39 0.47 6.77
CA ILE A 217 -2.69 -0.96 6.77
C ILE A 217 -4.21 -1.11 6.71
N LEU A 218 -4.72 -1.71 5.63
CA LEU A 218 -6.14 -2.00 5.51
C LEU A 218 -6.56 -3.11 6.49
N VAL A 219 -5.91 -4.26 6.41
CA VAL A 219 -6.08 -5.40 7.32
C VAL A 219 -4.76 -6.14 7.47
N SER A 220 -4.57 -6.83 8.59
CA SER A 220 -3.43 -7.73 8.81
C SER A 220 -3.79 -8.79 9.83
N LYS A 221 -3.11 -9.94 9.77
CA LYS A 221 -3.17 -11.00 10.77
C LYS A 221 -1.75 -11.49 11.04
N ASN A 222 -1.35 -11.57 12.31
CA ASN A 222 -0.01 -12.07 12.68
C ASN A 222 -0.04 -13.56 13.06
N ALA A 223 1.14 -14.14 13.34
CA ALA A 223 1.27 -15.55 13.71
C ALA A 223 0.55 -15.90 15.02
N GLN A 224 0.44 -14.92 15.95
CA GLN A 224 -0.31 -15.03 17.20
C GLN A 224 -1.84 -14.92 17.00
N GLN A 225 -2.32 -14.95 15.75
CA GLN A 225 -3.73 -14.83 15.40
C GLN A 225 -4.38 -13.51 15.86
N ILE A 226 -3.58 -12.44 15.99
CA ILE A 226 -4.11 -11.09 16.20
C ILE A 226 -4.43 -10.47 14.85
N PHE A 227 -5.71 -10.20 14.61
CA PHE A 227 -6.16 -9.37 13.51
C PHE A 227 -5.99 -7.89 13.87
N LYS A 228 -5.61 -7.07 12.89
CA LYS A 228 -5.44 -5.62 13.04
C LYS A 228 -5.92 -4.86 11.81
N THR A 229 -6.66 -3.78 12.02
CA THR A 229 -6.95 -2.70 11.05
C THR A 229 -6.71 -1.35 11.72
N ILE A 230 -6.57 -0.27 10.93
CA ILE A 230 -6.35 1.08 11.46
C ILE A 230 -7.31 2.09 10.83
N ALA A 231 -7.73 3.08 11.62
CA ALA A 231 -8.27 4.34 11.11
C ALA A 231 -7.15 5.37 11.08
N LEU A 232 -6.81 5.88 9.89
CA LEU A 232 -5.77 6.89 9.69
C LEU A 232 -6.36 8.10 8.94
N ALA A 233 -6.79 9.12 9.67
CA ALA A 233 -7.37 10.35 9.11
C ALA A 233 -7.03 11.56 9.98
N GLY A 234 -7.45 12.75 9.54
CA GLY A 234 -7.02 14.01 10.13
C GLY A 234 -5.54 14.26 9.80
N THR A 235 -5.26 15.20 8.90
CA THR A 235 -3.89 15.46 8.44
C THR A 235 -3.49 16.89 8.74
N GLN A 236 -2.31 17.06 9.32
CA GLN A 236 -1.69 18.38 9.46
C GLN A 236 -0.20 18.32 9.13
N LYS A 237 0.42 19.48 8.86
CA LYS A 237 1.86 19.55 8.66
C LYS A 237 2.57 19.33 9.99
N ALA A 238 3.58 18.46 10.02
CA ALA A 238 4.38 18.24 11.22
C ALA A 238 5.26 19.46 11.57
N ALA A 239 5.69 20.21 10.55
CA ALA A 239 6.62 21.33 10.69
C ALA A 239 7.84 20.94 11.58
N LEU A 240 8.19 21.79 12.56
CA LEU A 240 9.23 21.52 13.57
C LEU A 240 8.67 20.93 14.86
N LEU A 241 7.38 20.58 14.91
CA LEU A 241 6.72 20.09 16.10
C LEU A 241 7.03 18.60 16.33
N THR A 242 6.94 18.19 17.59
CA THR A 242 6.86 16.79 18.02
C THR A 242 5.41 16.30 18.03
N GLU A 243 5.21 14.98 18.07
CA GLU A 243 3.84 14.40 18.11
C GLU A 243 3.03 14.85 19.33
N LYS A 244 3.70 15.19 20.44
CA LYS A 244 3.08 15.68 21.68
C LYS A 244 2.65 17.15 21.60
N GLU A 245 3.26 17.91 20.70
CA GLU A 245 2.97 19.34 20.50
C GLU A 245 1.90 19.57 19.41
N ALA A 246 1.49 18.50 18.72
CA ALA A 246 0.46 18.59 17.70
C ALA A 246 -0.88 18.99 18.30
N ILE A 247 -1.46 20.08 17.78
CA ILE A 247 -2.80 20.56 18.15
C ILE A 247 -3.73 20.23 16.99
N TRP A 248 -4.88 19.63 17.30
CA TRP A 248 -5.86 19.18 16.30
C TRP A 248 -7.11 20.05 16.37
N ASN A 249 -7.57 20.53 15.21
CA ASN A 249 -8.84 21.26 15.16
C ASN A 249 -10.01 20.27 15.12
N GLN A 250 -11.21 20.80 15.37
CA GLN A 250 -12.45 20.04 15.38
C GLN A 250 -12.67 19.27 14.06
N LYS A 251 -12.35 19.88 12.91
CA LYS A 251 -12.46 19.23 11.60
C LYS A 251 -11.66 17.94 11.51
N GLU A 252 -10.37 17.98 11.85
CA GLU A 252 -9.50 16.80 11.76
C GLU A 252 -9.89 15.71 12.79
N ILE A 253 -10.36 16.12 13.98
CA ILE A 253 -10.90 15.20 15.00
C ILE A 253 -12.17 14.50 14.49
N GLU A 254 -13.09 15.25 13.89
CA GLU A 254 -14.32 14.70 13.31
C GLU A 254 -14.03 13.76 12.13
N GLU A 255 -13.10 14.14 11.24
CA GLU A 255 -12.64 13.27 10.15
C GLU A 255 -12.13 11.92 10.70
N GLN A 256 -11.30 11.94 11.74
CA GLN A 256 -10.84 10.70 12.39
C GLN A 256 -11.97 9.91 13.04
N ALA A 257 -12.91 10.58 13.69
CA ALA A 257 -14.06 9.94 14.32
C ALA A 257 -14.97 9.24 13.28
N TYR A 258 -15.16 9.84 12.09
CA TYR A 258 -15.93 9.21 11.01
C TYR A 258 -15.28 7.91 10.53
N VAL A 259 -13.97 7.89 10.30
CA VAL A 259 -13.26 6.67 9.87
C VAL A 259 -13.28 5.61 10.97
N SER A 260 -13.04 6.00 12.22
CA SER A 260 -13.06 5.08 13.36
C SER A 260 -14.45 4.45 13.55
N ARG A 261 -15.52 5.26 13.46
CA ARG A 261 -16.90 4.78 13.58
C ARG A 261 -17.28 3.84 12.45
N TYR A 262 -16.82 4.10 11.23
CA TYR A 262 -17.04 3.19 10.10
C TYR A 262 -16.47 1.79 10.38
N ILE A 263 -15.22 1.71 10.85
CA ILE A 263 -14.59 0.42 11.18
C ILE A 263 -15.36 -0.30 12.29
N ILE A 264 -15.75 0.43 13.35
CA ILE A 264 -16.58 -0.11 14.44
C ILE A 264 -17.92 -0.62 13.91
N ASP A 265 -18.56 0.10 13.01
CA ASP A 265 -19.84 -0.29 12.42
C ASP A 265 -19.68 -1.54 11.54
N CYS A 266 -18.57 -1.70 10.80
CA CYS A 266 -18.23 -2.93 10.08
C CYS A 266 -18.05 -4.13 11.03
N LEU A 267 -17.31 -3.98 12.13
CA LEU A 267 -17.13 -5.03 13.14
C LEU A 267 -18.48 -5.41 13.80
N LYS A 268 -19.30 -4.41 14.13
CA LYS A 268 -20.63 -4.63 14.70
C LYS A 268 -21.60 -5.27 13.72
N HIS A 269 -21.49 -4.97 12.43
CA HIS A 269 -22.32 -5.56 11.36
C HIS A 269 -22.16 -7.08 11.32
N ILE A 270 -20.92 -7.56 11.49
CA ILE A 270 -20.60 -9.00 11.58
C ILE A 270 -20.74 -9.56 13.00
N ARG A 271 -21.37 -8.80 13.92
CA ARG A 271 -21.62 -9.16 15.33
C ARG A 271 -20.35 -9.41 16.16
N LEU A 272 -19.20 -8.92 15.72
CA LEU A 272 -17.96 -8.97 16.50
C LEU A 272 -17.90 -7.79 17.47
N ARG A 273 -17.85 -8.07 18.78
CA ARG A 273 -17.86 -7.04 19.84
C ARG A 273 -16.61 -7.05 20.70
N GLU A 274 -15.88 -8.15 20.66
CA GLU A 274 -14.64 -8.39 21.40
C GLU A 274 -13.46 -7.88 20.56
N PHE A 275 -13.17 -6.59 20.68
CA PHE A 275 -12.01 -5.94 20.07
C PHE A 275 -11.46 -4.85 21.00
N GLU A 276 -10.17 -4.56 20.85
CA GLU A 276 -9.51 -3.44 21.53
C GLU A 276 -9.33 -2.29 20.54
N ASP A 277 -9.68 -1.06 20.95
CA ASP A 277 -9.38 0.16 20.21
C ASP A 277 -8.33 1.01 20.94
N ILE A 278 -7.23 1.31 20.25
CA ILE A 278 -6.10 2.05 20.81
C ILE A 278 -5.93 3.36 20.05
N GLY A 279 -6.48 4.45 20.57
CA GLY A 279 -6.34 5.79 19.99
C GLY A 279 -7.49 6.75 20.32
N PRO A 280 -7.61 7.88 19.59
CA PRO A 280 -6.69 8.32 18.55
C PRO A 280 -5.35 8.81 19.13
N LYS A 281 -4.24 8.52 18.45
CA LYS A 281 -2.89 9.01 18.76
C LYS A 281 -2.32 9.80 17.58
N THR A 282 -1.57 10.87 17.85
CA THR A 282 -0.77 11.53 16.83
C THR A 282 0.36 10.61 16.39
N VAL A 283 0.50 10.40 15.08
CA VAL A 283 1.64 9.70 14.48
C VAL A 283 2.25 10.53 13.36
N ARG A 284 3.59 10.49 13.25
CA ARG A 284 4.32 11.13 12.16
C ARG A 284 4.54 10.19 10.98
N ILE A 285 4.08 10.62 9.80
CA ILE A 285 4.33 9.94 8.53
C ILE A 285 4.97 10.97 7.59
N GLY A 286 6.29 10.84 7.39
CA GLY A 286 7.08 11.81 6.64
C GLY A 286 7.01 13.21 7.26
N ASN A 287 6.51 14.18 6.48
CA ASN A 287 6.38 15.59 6.88
C ASN A 287 4.99 15.95 7.42
N LEU A 288 4.13 14.95 7.61
CA LEU A 288 2.76 15.11 8.07
C LEU A 288 2.54 14.40 9.40
N PHE A 289 1.63 14.93 10.19
CA PHE A 289 1.00 14.21 11.29
C PHE A 289 -0.36 13.70 10.85
N HIS A 290 -0.71 12.54 11.41
CA HIS A 290 -2.01 11.92 11.28
C HIS A 290 -2.58 11.56 12.64
N LEU A 291 -3.90 11.55 12.80
CA LEU A 291 -4.53 10.83 13.91
C LEU A 291 -4.66 9.36 13.51
N LYS A 292 -4.31 8.46 14.43
CA LYS A 292 -4.38 7.02 14.22
C LYS A 292 -5.09 6.33 15.38
N THR A 293 -6.05 5.48 15.05
CA THR A 293 -6.66 4.51 15.98
C THR A 293 -6.40 3.11 15.44
N GLU A 294 -5.90 2.20 16.28
CA GLU A 294 -5.71 0.80 15.93
C GLU A 294 -6.86 -0.04 16.50
N PHE A 295 -7.36 -1.01 15.73
CA PHE A 295 -8.38 -1.96 16.16
C PHE A 295 -7.80 -3.36 16.12
N LEU A 296 -7.77 -4.04 17.27
CA LEU A 296 -7.16 -5.34 17.46
C LEU A 296 -8.20 -6.39 17.87
N VAL A 297 -8.08 -7.59 17.31
CA VAL A 297 -8.97 -8.73 17.63
C VAL A 297 -8.12 -9.96 17.87
N ASN A 298 -8.28 -10.62 19.02
CA ASN A 298 -7.66 -11.90 19.30
C ASN A 298 -8.52 -13.04 18.73
N LEU A 299 -8.14 -13.59 17.58
CA LEU A 299 -8.89 -14.68 16.92
C LEU A 299 -8.79 -16.03 17.66
N GLN A 300 -7.98 -16.14 18.71
CA GLN A 300 -8.01 -17.30 19.60
C GLN A 300 -9.16 -17.23 20.60
N GLU A 301 -9.62 -16.01 20.93
CA GLU A 301 -10.73 -15.77 21.85
C GLU A 301 -12.06 -15.61 21.11
N VAL A 302 -12.03 -15.19 19.84
CA VAL A 302 -13.22 -15.08 19.00
C VAL A 302 -13.22 -16.13 17.90
N HIS A 303 -14.29 -16.90 17.77
CA HIS A 303 -14.41 -17.94 16.74
C HIS A 303 -14.85 -17.34 15.39
N PHE A 304 -13.96 -16.54 14.78
CA PHE A 304 -14.19 -15.87 13.49
C PHE A 304 -13.01 -16.13 12.53
N PRO A 305 -12.89 -17.35 11.96
CA PRO A 305 -11.72 -17.74 11.17
C PRO A 305 -11.53 -16.91 9.89
N ASN A 306 -12.63 -16.38 9.33
CA ASN A 306 -12.64 -15.64 8.06
C ASN A 306 -12.69 -14.11 8.24
N LEU A 307 -12.18 -13.61 9.38
CA LEU A 307 -12.27 -12.19 9.69
C LEU A 307 -11.46 -11.34 8.70
N LEU A 308 -10.34 -11.86 8.20
CA LEU A 308 -9.45 -11.12 7.31
C LEU A 308 -10.13 -10.77 5.98
N GLY A 309 -10.71 -11.75 5.29
CA GLY A 309 -11.42 -11.58 4.02
C GLY A 309 -12.72 -10.83 4.19
N THR A 310 -13.46 -11.13 5.27
CA THR A 310 -14.68 -10.41 5.62
C THR A 310 -14.42 -8.91 5.83
N MET A 311 -13.40 -8.55 6.62
CA MET A 311 -13.06 -7.16 6.86
C MET A 311 -12.41 -6.51 5.65
N LEU A 312 -11.62 -7.25 4.84
CA LEU A 312 -11.10 -6.73 3.58
C LEU A 312 -12.24 -6.28 2.66
N HIS A 313 -13.28 -7.10 2.51
CA HIS A 313 -14.45 -6.80 1.70
C HIS A 313 -15.26 -5.61 2.25
N LEU A 314 -15.50 -5.58 3.57
CA LEU A 314 -16.28 -4.51 4.21
C LEU A 314 -15.55 -3.16 4.20
N LEU A 315 -14.22 -3.18 4.36
CA LEU A 315 -13.44 -1.97 4.47
C LEU A 315 -13.02 -1.41 3.12
N HIS A 316 -13.01 -2.19 2.05
CA HIS A 316 -12.58 -1.71 0.74
C HIS A 316 -13.75 -1.08 -0.06
N PRO A 317 -13.57 0.13 -0.65
CA PRO A 317 -12.52 1.10 -0.37
C PRO A 317 -12.84 1.81 0.96
N THR A 318 -11.82 2.18 1.73
CA THR A 318 -12.08 2.83 3.02
C THR A 318 -12.70 4.20 2.79
N SER A 319 -13.42 4.71 3.80
CA SER A 319 -13.88 6.10 3.76
C SER A 319 -12.72 7.10 3.67
N ALA A 320 -11.48 6.70 3.98
CA ALA A 320 -10.28 7.52 3.85
C ALA A 320 -9.88 7.78 2.38
N VAL A 321 -10.25 6.89 1.45
CA VAL A 321 -9.93 7.01 0.01
C VAL A 321 -11.15 7.17 -0.90
N CYS A 322 -12.36 6.91 -0.38
CA CYS A 322 -13.62 7.05 -1.13
C CYS A 322 -14.53 8.12 -0.50
N GLY A 323 -15.24 7.79 0.59
CA GLY A 323 -16.17 8.72 1.25
C GLY A 323 -17.18 8.01 2.15
N MET A 324 -18.21 8.73 2.60
CA MET A 324 -19.27 8.22 3.48
C MET A 324 -20.60 8.97 3.28
N PRO A 325 -21.75 8.27 3.12
CA PRO A 325 -21.89 6.82 2.88
C PRO A 325 -21.13 6.36 1.64
N ARG A 326 -20.69 5.09 1.62
CA ARG A 326 -19.78 4.59 0.58
C ARG A 326 -20.41 4.64 -0.80
N GLU A 327 -21.66 4.21 -0.92
CA GLU A 327 -22.35 4.04 -2.19
C GLU A 327 -22.57 5.40 -2.89
N THR A 328 -23.05 6.42 -2.18
CA THR A 328 -23.29 7.75 -2.76
C THR A 328 -22.00 8.50 -3.05
N ALA A 329 -20.99 8.38 -2.18
CA ALA A 329 -19.68 8.98 -2.43
C ALA A 329 -18.95 8.33 -3.63
N LEU A 330 -19.04 6.99 -3.75
CA LEU A 330 -18.46 6.26 -4.87
C LEU A 330 -19.11 6.65 -6.19
N ALA A 331 -20.45 6.71 -6.24
CA ALA A 331 -21.17 7.14 -7.43
C ALA A 331 -20.71 8.54 -7.89
N PHE A 332 -20.55 9.48 -6.93
CA PHE A 332 -20.03 10.81 -7.22
C PHE A 332 -18.59 10.76 -7.77
N VAL A 333 -17.70 9.96 -7.17
CA VAL A 333 -16.31 9.79 -7.62
C VAL A 333 -16.26 9.31 -9.08
N LEU A 334 -16.98 8.24 -9.39
CA LEU A 334 -16.98 7.62 -10.73
C LEU A 334 -17.56 8.57 -11.80
N GLU A 335 -18.56 9.37 -11.46
CA GLU A 335 -19.16 10.32 -12.39
C GLU A 335 -18.27 11.55 -12.66
N ASN A 336 -17.48 12.00 -11.67
CA ASN A 336 -16.90 13.34 -11.70
C ASN A 336 -15.37 13.41 -11.93
N GLU A 337 -14.62 12.35 -11.63
CA GLU A 337 -13.14 12.41 -11.74
C GLU A 337 -12.65 12.39 -13.19
N GLY A 338 -13.40 11.77 -14.10
CA GLY A 338 -13.07 11.74 -15.52
C GLY A 338 -11.85 10.88 -15.88
N PHE A 339 -11.44 9.97 -14.98
CA PHE A 339 -10.42 8.94 -15.24
C PHE A 339 -10.68 7.71 -14.36
N ASP A 340 -10.21 6.54 -14.81
CA ASP A 340 -10.17 5.30 -14.01
C ASP A 340 -9.00 5.38 -13.01
N ARG A 341 -9.26 5.06 -11.74
CA ARG A 341 -8.25 5.05 -10.68
C ARG A 341 -7.30 3.85 -10.77
N GLU A 342 -7.66 2.80 -11.51
CA GLU A 342 -6.83 1.61 -11.76
C GLU A 342 -6.36 0.92 -10.45
N LEU A 343 -5.10 0.48 -10.31
CA LEU A 343 -4.60 -0.36 -9.19
C LEU A 343 -4.19 0.39 -7.90
#